data_AF-A0A7S1PXK5-F1
#
_entry.id   AF-A0A7S1PXK5-F1
#
_cell.length_a   1.000
_cell.length_b   1.000
_cell.length_c   1.000
_cell.angle_alpha   90.00
_cell.angle_beta   90.00
_cell.angle_gamma   90.00
#
_symmetry.space_group_name_H-M   'P 1'
#
loop_
_entity.id
_entity.type
_entity.pdbx_description
1 polymer ?
#
loop_
_entity_poly.entity_id
_entity_poly.type
_entity_poly.pdbx_seq_one_letter_code
_entity_poly.pdbx_strand_id
1 'polypeptide(L)'
;MARPPISWRPITTDLVMEKHADKAPGMLYGMEFPWTEAALLQLGPEWLTKAFHTAGTIPKENRVVRILTNSSKVTTGNNGGKFLFEVVYEKEDPRLHTELFAKVPFPLEGKTKS
;
A
#
# COMPACT_ATOMS: atom_id res chain seq x y z
N MET A 1 2.21 -18.32 15.72
CA MET A 1 3.54 -18.76 15.21
C MET A 1 4.34 -17.54 14.83
N ALA A 2 5.60 -17.46 15.25
CA ALA A 2 6.51 -16.42 14.78
C ALA A 2 6.81 -16.63 13.29
N ARG A 3 6.86 -15.54 12.50
CA ARG A 3 7.26 -15.60 11.09
C ARG A 3 8.74 -16.02 11.01
N PRO A 4 9.13 -16.88 10.07
CA PRO A 4 10.54 -17.22 9.89
C PRO A 4 11.35 -15.97 9.54
N PRO A 5 12.65 -15.92 9.89
CA PRO A 5 13.50 -14.80 9.55
C PRO A 5 13.60 -14.62 8.04
N ILE A 6 13.50 -13.37 7.57
CA ILE A 6 13.62 -13.03 6.15
C ILE A 6 15.09 -13.12 5.75
N SER A 7 15.39 -13.95 4.75
CA SER A 7 16.72 -14.00 4.14
C SER A 7 16.84 -12.87 3.11
N TRP A 8 17.69 -11.89 3.40
CA TRP A 8 18.00 -10.80 2.50
C TRP A 8 19.13 -11.19 1.56
N ARG A 9 18.97 -10.90 0.26
CA ARG A 9 20.03 -11.07 -0.75
C ARG A 9 20.42 -9.70 -1.28
N PRO A 10 21.72 -9.35 -1.29
CA PRO A 10 22.16 -8.14 -1.95
C PRO A 10 21.88 -8.23 -3.47
N ILE A 11 21.56 -7.10 -4.08
CA ILE A 11 21.33 -6.97 -5.52
C ILE A 11 22.25 -5.90 -6.10
N THR A 12 22.62 -6.06 -7.38
CA THR A 12 23.45 -5.09 -8.09
C THR A 12 22.63 -3.90 -8.56
N THR A 13 23.29 -2.77 -8.79
CA THR A 13 22.65 -1.59 -9.41
C THR A 13 22.05 -1.94 -10.77
N ASP A 14 22.76 -2.71 -11.59
CA ASP A 14 22.26 -3.13 -12.92
C ASP A 14 20.96 -3.91 -12.82
N LEU A 15 20.86 -4.82 -11.84
CA LEU A 15 19.63 -5.58 -11.60
C LEU A 15 18.49 -4.69 -11.13
N VAL A 16 18.77 -3.67 -10.29
CA VAL A 16 17.77 -2.66 -9.92
C VAL A 16 17.31 -1.91 -11.15
N MET A 17 18.23 -1.41 -11.97
CA MET A 17 17.87 -0.65 -13.19
C MET A 17 17.01 -1.50 -14.14
N GLU A 18 17.34 -2.77 -14.30
CA GLU A 18 16.57 -3.71 -15.12
C GLU A 18 15.17 -4.00 -14.56
N LYS A 19 15.05 -4.20 -13.22
CA LYS A 19 13.85 -4.78 -12.59
C LYS A 19 13.04 -3.82 -11.74
N HIS A 20 13.41 -2.55 -11.59
CA HIS A 20 12.76 -1.62 -10.65
C HIS A 20 11.25 -1.42 -10.86
N ALA A 21 10.74 -1.70 -12.06
CA ALA A 21 9.32 -1.61 -12.40
C ALA A 21 8.55 -2.93 -12.24
N ASP A 22 9.26 -4.05 -12.05
CA ASP A 22 8.65 -5.37 -11.93
C ASP A 22 7.92 -5.49 -10.59
N LYS A 23 6.72 -6.09 -10.64
CA LYS A 23 5.87 -6.32 -9.46
C LYS A 23 5.94 -7.77 -9.04
N ALA A 24 5.98 -7.99 -7.73
CA ALA A 24 5.92 -9.31 -7.13
C ALA A 24 5.17 -9.23 -5.78
N PRO A 25 4.65 -10.35 -5.27
CA PRO A 25 4.12 -10.42 -3.92
C PRO A 25 5.15 -10.00 -2.87
N GLY A 26 4.74 -9.14 -1.92
CA GLY A 26 5.63 -8.66 -0.87
C GLY A 26 6.00 -9.72 0.16
N MET A 27 7.24 -9.71 0.63
CA MET A 27 7.81 -10.74 1.52
C MET A 27 7.07 -10.92 2.86
N LEU A 28 6.40 -9.89 3.38
CA LEU A 28 5.77 -9.92 4.70
C LEU A 28 4.37 -10.56 4.72
N TYR A 29 3.61 -10.38 3.63
CA TYR A 29 2.20 -10.74 3.54
C TYR A 29 1.84 -11.54 2.29
N GLY A 30 2.78 -11.76 1.36
CA GLY A 30 2.55 -12.53 0.13
C GLY A 30 1.51 -11.88 -0.80
N MET A 31 1.37 -10.55 -0.75
CA MET A 31 0.39 -9.81 -1.54
C MET A 31 1.07 -8.86 -2.52
N GLU A 32 0.53 -8.74 -3.72
CA GLU A 32 0.88 -7.65 -4.63
C GLU A 32 0.31 -6.32 -4.11
N PHE A 33 1.08 -5.25 -4.29
CA PHE A 33 0.75 -3.92 -3.78
C PHE A 33 0.34 -2.95 -4.90
N PRO A 34 -0.68 -2.10 -4.70
CA PRO A 34 -0.92 -0.95 -5.56
C PRO A 34 0.19 0.09 -5.35
N TRP A 35 0.94 0.39 -6.42
CA TRP A 35 2.01 1.40 -6.37
C TRP A 35 1.51 2.81 -6.65
N THR A 36 0.23 2.97 -6.98
CA THR A 36 -0.40 4.26 -7.27
C THR A 36 -1.80 4.31 -6.66
N GLU A 37 -2.30 5.52 -6.45
CA GLU A 37 -3.69 5.75 -6.03
C GLU A 37 -4.68 5.11 -7.02
N ALA A 38 -4.49 5.33 -8.32
CA ALA A 38 -5.34 4.74 -9.36
C ALA A 38 -5.35 3.19 -9.30
N ALA A 39 -4.21 2.57 -9.03
CA ALA A 39 -4.14 1.11 -8.85
C ALA A 39 -4.89 0.65 -7.59
N LEU A 40 -4.83 1.41 -6.49
CA LEU A 40 -5.61 1.11 -5.28
C LEU A 40 -7.11 1.16 -5.58
N LEU A 41 -7.57 2.18 -6.30
CA LEU A 41 -8.98 2.33 -6.66
C LEU A 41 -9.46 1.24 -7.61
N GLN A 42 -8.59 0.82 -8.55
CA GLN A 42 -8.89 -0.27 -9.47
C GLN A 42 -9.00 -1.62 -8.74
N LEU A 43 -8.12 -1.89 -7.77
CA LEU A 43 -8.18 -3.09 -6.94
C LEU A 43 -9.33 -3.05 -5.93
N GLY A 44 -9.70 -1.85 -5.50
CA GLY A 44 -10.92 -1.56 -4.77
C GLY A 44 -10.96 -2.08 -3.32
N PRO A 45 -12.16 -2.01 -2.70
CA PRO A 45 -12.37 -2.38 -1.30
C PRO A 45 -12.02 -3.83 -0.96
N GLU A 46 -12.15 -4.76 -1.91
CA GLU A 46 -11.86 -6.18 -1.70
C GLU A 46 -10.38 -6.42 -1.43
N TRP A 47 -9.50 -5.77 -2.21
CA TRP A 47 -8.07 -5.87 -1.99
C TRP A 47 -7.68 -5.27 -0.63
N LEU A 48 -8.23 -4.11 -0.28
CA LEU A 48 -7.90 -3.45 0.98
C LEU A 48 -8.41 -4.24 2.19
N THR A 49 -9.60 -4.84 2.08
CA THR A 49 -10.13 -5.79 3.06
C THR A 49 -9.19 -6.97 3.26
N LYS A 50 -8.74 -7.60 2.17
CA LYS A 50 -7.78 -8.69 2.23
C LYS A 50 -6.46 -8.25 2.88
N ALA A 51 -5.95 -7.07 2.54
CA ALA A 51 -4.72 -6.52 3.10
C ALA A 51 -4.85 -6.30 4.61
N PHE A 52 -5.91 -5.63 5.07
CA PHE A 52 -6.16 -5.40 6.50
C PHE A 52 -6.37 -6.70 7.27
N HIS A 53 -7.10 -7.67 6.72
CA HIS A 53 -7.26 -8.98 7.36
C HIS A 53 -5.97 -9.78 7.43
N THR A 54 -5.10 -9.65 6.43
CA THR A 54 -3.79 -10.32 6.38
C THR A 54 -2.83 -9.70 7.39
N ALA A 55 -2.89 -8.38 7.57
CA ALA A 55 -2.12 -7.64 8.57
C ALA A 55 -2.71 -7.69 9.99
N GLY A 56 -3.98 -8.11 10.14
CA GLY A 56 -4.69 -8.08 11.42
C GLY A 56 -5.15 -6.69 11.85
N THR A 57 -5.28 -5.75 10.91
CA THR A 57 -5.63 -4.34 11.16
C THR A 57 -7.12 -4.15 11.51
N ILE A 58 -8.00 -4.99 10.96
CA ILE A 58 -9.45 -4.96 11.24
C ILE A 58 -9.96 -6.35 11.70
N PRO A 59 -11.08 -6.42 12.46
CA PRO A 59 -11.72 -7.69 12.82
C PRO A 59 -12.14 -8.51 11.60
N LYS A 60 -12.11 -9.85 11.70
CA LYS A 60 -12.37 -10.77 10.57
C LYS A 60 -13.80 -10.67 10.01
N GLU A 61 -14.72 -10.21 10.84
CA GLU A 61 -16.13 -10.02 10.56
C GLU A 61 -16.48 -8.62 10.03
N ASN A 62 -15.48 -7.76 9.81
CA ASN A 62 -15.65 -6.45 9.20
C ASN A 62 -15.00 -6.44 7.80
N ARG A 63 -15.29 -5.42 6.98
CA ARG A 63 -14.63 -5.23 5.69
C ARG A 63 -14.69 -3.78 5.25
N VAL A 64 -13.81 -3.40 4.34
CA VAL A 64 -13.94 -2.13 3.63
C VAL A 64 -15.02 -2.30 2.55
N VAL A 65 -15.99 -1.40 2.50
CA VAL A 65 -17.06 -1.39 1.48
C VAL A 65 -16.89 -0.29 0.45
N ARG A 66 -16.19 0.80 0.78
CA ARG A 66 -15.88 1.88 -0.15
C ARG A 66 -14.51 2.48 0.14
N ILE A 67 -13.86 2.94 -0.92
CA ILE A 67 -12.65 3.77 -0.87
C ILE A 67 -13.03 5.11 -1.51
N LEU A 68 -12.80 6.21 -0.81
CA LEU A 68 -13.04 7.56 -1.28
C LEU A 68 -11.70 8.27 -1.47
N THR A 69 -11.48 8.84 -2.64
CA THR A 69 -10.26 9.62 -2.90
C THR A 69 -10.41 11.02 -2.32
N ASN A 70 -9.36 11.50 -1.66
CA ASN A 70 -9.27 12.91 -1.33
C ASN A 70 -8.46 13.63 -2.43
N SER A 71 -8.89 14.81 -2.84
CA SER A 71 -8.18 15.59 -3.89
C SER A 71 -6.85 16.17 -3.40
N SER A 72 -6.60 16.10 -2.10
CA SER A 72 -5.42 16.64 -1.41
C SER A 72 -4.17 15.81 -1.70
N LYS A 73 -3.27 16.37 -2.51
CA LYS A 73 -1.95 15.77 -2.78
C LYS A 73 -0.99 16.06 -1.64
N VAL A 74 -0.34 15.02 -1.12
CA VAL A 74 0.77 15.19 -0.17
C VAL A 74 2.06 15.39 -0.98
N THR A 75 2.48 16.64 -1.13
CA THR A 75 3.67 17.03 -1.90
C THR A 75 4.95 17.15 -1.07
N THR A 76 4.87 16.99 0.26
CA THR A 76 6.02 17.12 1.16
C THR A 76 6.51 15.76 1.70
N GLY A 77 7.72 15.74 2.25
CA GLY A 77 8.39 14.56 2.78
C GLY A 77 9.10 13.71 1.71
N ASN A 78 10.13 12.96 2.13
CA ASN A 78 11.09 12.11 1.38
C ASN A 78 10.54 11.31 0.15
N ASN A 79 11.45 10.76 -0.66
CA ASN A 79 11.33 9.98 -1.91
C ASN A 79 10.30 8.82 -1.90
N GLY A 80 9.02 9.16 -2.00
CA GLY A 80 7.94 8.20 -2.17
C GLY A 80 6.66 8.91 -2.59
N GLY A 81 5.88 8.27 -3.46
CA GLY A 81 4.52 8.70 -3.75
C GLY A 81 3.68 8.63 -2.49
N LYS A 82 2.78 9.60 -2.31
CA LYS A 82 1.94 9.72 -1.12
C LYS A 82 0.55 10.16 -1.52
N PHE A 83 -0.46 9.55 -0.91
CA PHE A 83 -1.84 9.97 -1.11
C PHE A 83 -2.67 9.70 0.15
N LEU A 84 -3.68 10.53 0.35
CA LEU A 84 -4.68 10.42 1.40
C LEU A 84 -5.96 9.88 0.78
N PHE A 85 -6.64 9.01 1.50
CA PHE A 85 -7.90 8.43 1.07
C PHE A 85 -8.73 8.07 2.29
N GLU A 86 -10.04 7.98 2.10
CA GLU A 86 -10.96 7.56 3.15
C GLU A 86 -11.49 6.17 2.85
N VAL A 87 -11.89 5.46 3.90
CA VAL A 87 -12.55 4.16 3.82
C VAL A 87 -13.85 4.18 4.59
N VAL A 88 -14.84 3.48 4.04
CA VAL A 88 -16.05 3.14 4.75
C VAL A 88 -15.99 1.66 5.08
N TYR A 89 -16.15 1.32 6.35
CA TYR A 89 -16.25 -0.07 6.80
C TYR A 89 -17.71 -0.53 6.78
N GLU A 90 -17.94 -1.84 6.62
CA GLU A 90 -19.30 -2.41 6.70
C GLU A 90 -19.91 -2.22 8.10
N LYS A 91 -19.09 -2.41 9.13
CA LYS A 91 -19.47 -2.19 10.53
C LYS A 91 -18.69 -1.01 11.06
N GLU A 92 -19.39 0.02 11.51
CA GLU A 92 -18.76 1.14 12.20
C GLU A 92 -18.11 0.64 13.49
N ASP A 93 -16.86 1.04 13.70
CA ASP A 93 -16.12 0.76 14.92
C ASP A 93 -15.36 2.04 15.28
N PRO A 94 -15.66 2.69 16.43
CA PRO A 94 -15.02 3.96 16.81
C PRO A 94 -13.51 3.83 17.06
N ARG A 95 -12.96 2.62 17.10
CA ARG A 95 -11.52 2.35 17.22
C ARG A 95 -10.80 2.30 15.87
N LEU A 96 -11.54 2.23 14.75
CA LEU A 96 -10.96 2.18 13.42
C LEU A 96 -10.90 3.57 12.79
N HIS A 97 -9.71 3.94 12.30
CA HIS A 97 -9.55 5.15 11.51
C HIS A 97 -10.12 4.97 10.10
N THR A 98 -10.84 5.99 9.63
CA THR A 98 -11.42 6.04 8.28
C THR A 98 -10.60 6.91 7.33
N GLU A 99 -9.86 7.90 7.83
CA GLU A 99 -8.93 8.72 7.05
C GLU A 99 -7.54 8.11 7.08
N LEU A 100 -7.05 7.66 5.92
CA LEU A 100 -5.84 6.87 5.79
C LEU A 100 -4.80 7.55 4.90
N PHE A 101 -3.54 7.20 5.14
CA PHE A 101 -2.38 7.65 4.40
C PHE A 101 -1.62 6.45 3.83
N ALA A 102 -1.31 6.50 2.54
CA ALA A 102 -0.45 5.51 1.88
C ALA A 102 0.85 6.14 1.40
N LYS A 103 1.96 5.42 1.61
CA LYS A 103 3.26 5.70 0.99
C LYS A 103 3.60 4.58 0.03
N VAL A 104 3.92 4.94 -1.21
CA VAL A 104 4.20 4.02 -2.31
C VAL A 104 5.56 4.32 -2.95
N PRO A 105 6.16 3.34 -3.67
CA PRO A 105 7.38 3.58 -4.42
C PRO A 105 7.24 4.77 -5.38
N PHE A 106 8.33 5.50 -5.58
CA PHE A 106 8.39 6.54 -6.61
C PHE A 106 9.02 5.94 -7.88
N PRO A 107 8.56 6.30 -9.09
CA PRO A 107 9.20 5.87 -10.32
C PRO A 107 10.68 6.26 -10.35
N LEU A 108 11.55 5.36 -10.82
CA LEU A 108 12.98 5.62 -10.95
C LEU A 108 13.29 6.41 -12.24
N GLU A 109 12.56 7.50 -12.47
CA GLU A 109 12.63 8.33 -13.69
C GLU A 109 13.54 9.56 -13.50
N GLY A 110 14.30 9.64 -12.40
CA GLY A 110 15.25 10.72 -12.14
C GLY A 110 14.63 12.10 -11.85
N LYS A 111 13.31 12.19 -11.67
CA LYS A 111 12.61 13.45 -11.35
C LYS A 111 12.15 13.45 -9.89
N THR A 112 12.99 13.92 -8.96
CA THR A 112 12.52 14.28 -7.62
C THR A 112 11.76 15.60 -7.71
N LYS A 113 10.47 15.62 -7.37
CA LYS A 113 9.74 16.87 -7.16
C LYS A 113 10.23 17.48 -5.84
N SER A 114 11.14 18.44 -5.94
CA SER A 114 11.41 19.43 -4.88
C SER A 114 10.22 20.36 -4.73
#